data_AF-A0A095AKC5-F1
#
_entry.id   AF-A0A095AKC5-F1
#
_cell.length_a   1.000
_cell.length_b   1.000
_cell.length_c   1.000
_cell.angle_alpha   90.00
_cell.angle_beta   90.00
_cell.angle_gamma   90.00
#
_symmetry.space_group_name_H-M   'P 1'
#
loop_
_entity.id
_entity.type
_entity.pdbx_description
1 polymer ?
#
loop_
_entity_poly.entity_id
_entity_poly.type
_entity_poly.pdbx_seq_one_letter_code
_entity_poly.pdbx_strand_id
1 'polypeptide(L)'
;MPLKLNFKRTHRYNVAAKDLHVIRIYTLDNTCVEYTVSSSSTGRDALEYVAQRLDIEDIYFFGFTYEDWAGEQKCLFLNKSIKKQLDKYARQHALTLTVMLFIDNPQFLPDPQIRRWFYLQLRRNVAMGLLPVTLKLAIKLQAYSLQAEFGDFVDIETTLSNWRERNLHSETSVVGAFDLSTTEYVDDIVWGYSHLQGVSQDNAIWYFLDEIRHNPLYGVRTFSGM
;
A
#
# COMPACT_ATOMS: atom_id res chain seq x y z
N MET A 1 -38.43 -8.61 -62.18
CA MET A 1 -37.80 -7.60 -61.32
C MET A 1 -36.79 -8.30 -60.42
N PRO A 2 -35.49 -7.94 -60.40
CA PRO A 2 -34.54 -8.61 -59.51
C PRO A 2 -34.56 -7.96 -58.12
N LEU A 3 -34.58 -8.81 -57.09
CA LEU A 3 -34.60 -8.42 -55.67
C LEU A 3 -33.19 -7.95 -55.24
N LYS A 4 -33.09 -6.72 -54.73
CA LYS A 4 -31.86 -6.19 -54.12
C LYS A 4 -31.75 -6.68 -52.68
N LEU A 5 -30.87 -7.66 -52.43
CA LEU A 5 -30.47 -8.07 -51.08
C LEU A 5 -29.43 -7.07 -50.54
N ASN A 6 -29.87 -6.23 -49.60
CA ASN A 6 -28.97 -5.34 -48.86
C ASN A 6 -28.24 -6.13 -47.77
N PHE A 7 -27.01 -6.57 -48.06
CA PHE A 7 -26.10 -7.05 -47.04
C PHE A 7 -25.72 -5.88 -46.12
N LYS A 8 -26.30 -5.82 -44.92
CA LYS A 8 -25.78 -4.98 -43.84
C LYS A 8 -24.35 -5.44 -43.58
N ARG A 9 -23.37 -4.55 -43.79
CA ARG A 9 -21.98 -4.77 -43.38
C ARG A 9 -21.99 -5.11 -41.89
N THR A 10 -21.80 -6.38 -41.56
CA THR A 10 -21.45 -6.80 -40.21
C THR A 10 -20.14 -6.10 -39.87
N HIS A 11 -20.21 -5.15 -38.95
CA HIS A 11 -19.05 -4.50 -38.38
C HIS A 11 -18.24 -5.60 -37.68
N ARG A 12 -17.21 -6.12 -38.36
CA ARG A 12 -16.25 -7.01 -37.72
C ARG A 12 -15.63 -6.21 -36.58
N TYR A 13 -15.88 -6.63 -35.35
CA TYR A 13 -15.25 -6.04 -34.16
C TYR A 13 -13.75 -6.24 -34.29
N ASN A 14 -13.02 -5.19 -34.66
CA ASN A 14 -11.58 -5.21 -34.78
C ASN A 14 -10.99 -5.17 -33.36
N VAL A 15 -10.72 -6.33 -32.78
CA VAL A 15 -10.10 -6.49 -31.46
C VAL A 15 -8.68 -5.90 -31.44
N ALA A 16 -8.07 -5.68 -32.61
CA ALA A 16 -6.73 -5.09 -32.77
C ALA A 16 -6.64 -3.55 -32.57
N ALA A 17 -7.76 -2.85 -32.31
CA ALA A 17 -7.81 -1.38 -32.39
C ALA A 17 -7.81 -0.61 -31.06
N LYS A 18 -7.74 -1.28 -29.90
CA LYS A 18 -7.52 -0.57 -28.62
C LYS A 18 -6.12 -0.89 -28.11
N ASP A 19 -5.35 0.17 -27.98
CA ASP A 19 -3.98 0.22 -27.47
C ASP A 19 -3.98 -0.06 -25.95
N LEU A 20 -4.43 -1.27 -25.59
CA LEU A 20 -4.68 -1.76 -24.24
C LEU A 20 -3.44 -2.43 -23.68
N HIS A 21 -3.07 -2.06 -22.46
CA HIS A 21 -1.97 -2.70 -21.73
C HIS A 21 -2.42 -3.00 -20.31
N VAL A 22 -1.98 -4.13 -19.78
CA VAL A 22 -2.23 -4.49 -18.38
C VAL A 22 -1.07 -3.95 -17.55
N ILE A 23 -1.39 -3.20 -16.51
CA ILE A 23 -0.44 -2.76 -15.49
C ILE A 23 -0.74 -3.46 -14.17
N ARG A 24 0.27 -3.52 -13.31
CA ARG A 24 0.13 -3.98 -11.93
C ARG A 24 -0.06 -2.79 -11.00
N ILE A 25 -1.02 -2.91 -10.10
CA ILE A 25 -1.26 -1.97 -9.01
C ILE A 25 -0.97 -2.71 -7.70
N TYR A 26 0.17 -2.40 -7.07
CA TYR A 26 0.54 -2.92 -5.77
C TYR A 26 -0.26 -2.20 -4.69
N THR A 27 -0.81 -2.97 -3.75
CA THR A 27 -1.64 -2.47 -2.66
C THR A 27 -0.87 -2.47 -1.35
N LEU A 28 -1.43 -1.84 -0.32
CA LEU A 28 -0.77 -1.68 0.99
C LEU A 28 -0.76 -2.98 1.83
N ASP A 29 -1.61 -3.94 1.48
CA ASP A 29 -1.69 -5.26 2.11
C ASP A 29 -0.77 -6.30 1.41
N ASN A 30 0.20 -5.83 0.62
CA ASN A 30 1.14 -6.65 -0.16
C ASN A 30 0.48 -7.53 -1.24
N THR A 31 -0.75 -7.21 -1.65
CA THR A 31 -1.39 -7.84 -2.81
C THR A 31 -1.14 -7.03 -4.09
N CYS A 32 -1.63 -7.54 -5.21
CA CYS A 32 -1.51 -6.90 -6.51
C CYS A 32 -2.81 -7.04 -7.30
N VAL A 33 -3.31 -5.92 -7.80
CA VAL A 33 -4.47 -5.86 -8.69
C VAL A 33 -3.97 -5.59 -10.11
N GLU A 34 -4.34 -6.44 -11.06
CA GLU A 34 -4.10 -6.19 -12.48
C GLU A 34 -5.18 -5.25 -13.04
N TYR A 35 -4.76 -4.21 -13.74
CA TYR A 35 -5.67 -3.21 -14.33
C TYR A 35 -5.38 -3.01 -15.81
N THR A 36 -6.42 -3.11 -16.64
CA THR A 36 -6.31 -2.89 -18.09
C THR A 36 -6.44 -1.41 -18.40
N VAL A 37 -5.33 -0.80 -18.82
CA VAL A 37 -5.23 0.61 -19.19
C VAL A 37 -5.50 0.79 -20.67
N SER A 38 -6.37 1.73 -21.01
CA SER A 38 -6.56 2.26 -22.36
C SER A 38 -5.97 3.67 -22.49
N SER A 39 -5.88 4.20 -23.72
CA SER A 39 -5.41 5.57 -23.96
C SER A 39 -6.25 6.64 -23.23
N SER A 40 -7.54 6.36 -22.98
CA SER A 40 -8.46 7.24 -22.24
C SER A 40 -8.56 6.96 -20.75
N SER A 41 -8.02 5.83 -20.25
CA SER A 41 -8.14 5.46 -18.83
C SER A 41 -7.38 6.45 -17.96
N THR A 42 -8.11 7.06 -17.02
CA THR A 42 -7.56 8.01 -16.05
C THR A 42 -7.16 7.32 -14.75
N GLY A 43 -6.34 7.99 -13.94
CA GLY A 43 -6.02 7.50 -12.60
C GLY A 43 -7.25 7.39 -11.69
N ARG A 44 -8.27 8.24 -11.90
CA ARG A 44 -9.53 8.17 -11.17
C ARG A 44 -10.30 6.88 -11.47
N ASP A 45 -10.40 6.50 -12.75
CA ASP A 45 -11.07 5.26 -13.16
C ASP A 45 -10.40 4.03 -12.51
N ALA A 46 -9.05 4.02 -12.50
CA ALA A 46 -8.30 2.94 -11.86
C ALA A 46 -8.48 2.92 -10.34
N LEU A 47 -8.57 4.09 -9.71
CA LEU A 47 -8.75 4.20 -8.28
C LEU A 47 -10.11 3.68 -7.84
N GLU A 48 -11.18 4.00 -8.58
CA GLU A 48 -12.53 3.47 -8.34
C GLU A 48 -12.58 1.96 -8.54
N TYR A 49 -11.91 1.44 -9.58
CA TYR A 49 -11.81 0.00 -9.81
C TYR A 49 -11.11 -0.73 -8.67
N VAL A 50 -9.98 -0.21 -8.19
CA VAL A 50 -9.22 -0.82 -7.08
C VAL A 50 -10.02 -0.72 -5.79
N ALA A 51 -10.64 0.43 -5.52
CA ALA A 51 -11.46 0.64 -4.34
C ALA A 51 -12.61 -0.37 -4.27
N GLN A 52 -13.30 -0.65 -5.38
CA GLN A 52 -14.35 -1.66 -5.42
C GLN A 52 -13.83 -3.07 -5.10
N ARG A 53 -12.62 -3.43 -5.56
CA ARG A 53 -12.04 -4.76 -5.30
C ARG A 53 -11.56 -4.94 -3.86
N LEU A 54 -11.18 -3.84 -3.22
CA LEU A 54 -10.66 -3.80 -1.86
C LEU A 54 -11.70 -3.38 -0.83
N ASP A 55 -12.96 -3.18 -1.24
CA ASP A 55 -14.06 -2.72 -0.39
C ASP A 55 -13.75 -1.39 0.32
N ILE A 56 -13.15 -0.43 -0.40
CA ILE A 56 -12.80 0.90 0.10
C ILE A 56 -13.93 1.87 -0.22
N GLU A 57 -14.60 2.40 0.81
CA GLU A 57 -15.64 3.42 0.66
C GLU A 57 -15.04 4.84 0.53
N ASP A 58 -14.10 5.20 1.41
CA ASP A 58 -13.51 6.54 1.48
C ASP A 58 -12.32 6.74 0.52
N ILE A 59 -12.61 6.68 -0.78
CA ILE A 59 -11.62 6.74 -1.86
C ILE A 59 -10.77 8.03 -1.83
N TYR A 60 -11.28 9.13 -1.26
CA TYR A 60 -10.61 10.43 -1.27
C TYR A 60 -9.31 10.47 -0.47
N PHE A 61 -9.09 9.54 0.47
CA PHE A 61 -7.81 9.41 1.16
C PHE A 61 -6.68 8.86 0.28
N PHE A 62 -7.03 8.23 -0.85
CA PHE A 62 -6.11 7.42 -1.64
C PHE A 62 -5.71 8.06 -2.96
N GLY A 63 -4.57 7.62 -3.46
CA GLY A 63 -4.10 7.89 -4.80
C GLY A 63 -3.07 6.85 -5.21
N PHE A 64 -2.30 7.16 -6.25
CA PHE A 64 -1.25 6.27 -6.73
C PHE A 64 0.09 6.97 -6.77
N THR A 65 1.14 6.21 -6.51
CA THR A 65 2.52 6.59 -6.85
C THR A 65 3.09 5.66 -7.90
N TYR A 66 4.13 6.11 -8.59
CA TYR A 66 4.98 5.31 -9.47
C TYR A 66 6.44 5.68 -9.24
N GLU A 67 7.35 4.76 -9.57
CA GLU A 67 8.79 5.05 -9.56
C GLU A 67 9.20 5.72 -10.88
N ASP A 68 9.85 6.87 -10.79
CA ASP A 68 10.41 7.54 -11.95
C ASP A 68 11.78 6.97 -12.37
N TRP A 69 12.35 7.49 -13.44
CA TRP A 69 13.66 7.04 -13.95
C TRP A 69 14.83 7.28 -12.99
N ALA A 70 14.68 8.17 -12.01
CA ALA A 70 15.67 8.43 -10.96
C ALA A 70 15.48 7.50 -9.74
N GLY A 71 14.45 6.65 -9.73
CA GLY A 71 14.12 5.80 -8.60
C GLY A 71 13.26 6.50 -7.54
N GLU A 72 12.80 7.73 -7.79
CA GLU A 72 11.98 8.47 -6.83
C GLU A 72 10.49 8.14 -7.00
N GLN A 73 9.78 8.06 -5.87
CA GLN A 73 8.33 7.87 -5.88
C GLN A 73 7.63 9.19 -6.23
N LYS A 74 6.90 9.21 -7.35
CA LYS A 74 6.13 10.36 -7.83
C LYS A 74 4.63 10.06 -7.78
N CYS A 75 3.84 11.10 -7.49
CA CYS A 75 2.39 10.98 -7.43
C CYS A 75 1.78 10.97 -8.84
N LEU A 76 0.85 10.06 -9.08
CA LEU A 76 0.05 10.05 -10.29
C LEU A 76 -1.03 11.14 -10.22
N PHE A 77 -1.19 11.91 -11.30
CA PHE A 77 -2.33 12.82 -11.43
C PHE A 77 -3.58 12.01 -11.84
N LEU A 78 -4.56 11.92 -10.94
CA LEU A 78 -5.75 11.09 -11.12
C LEU A 78 -6.65 11.54 -12.29
N ASN A 79 -6.65 12.84 -12.61
CA ASN A 79 -7.44 13.42 -13.71
C ASN A 79 -6.78 13.29 -15.09
N LYS A 80 -5.61 12.66 -15.18
CA LYS A 80 -4.85 12.49 -16.43
C LYS A 80 -4.78 11.01 -16.83
N SER A 81 -4.53 10.78 -18.11
CA SER A 81 -4.31 9.43 -18.65
C SER A 81 -3.15 8.74 -17.94
N ILE A 82 -3.37 7.51 -17.46
CA ILE A 82 -2.34 6.70 -16.80
C ILE A 82 -1.22 6.39 -17.80
N LYS A 83 -1.59 5.87 -18.98
CA LYS A 83 -0.66 5.48 -20.05
C LYS A 83 0.32 6.62 -20.36
N LYS A 84 -0.19 7.82 -20.64
CA LYS A 84 0.65 8.99 -20.97
C LYS A 84 1.62 9.39 -19.86
N GLN A 85 1.23 9.21 -18.59
CA GLN A 85 2.09 9.55 -17.45
C GLN A 85 3.18 8.50 -17.27
N LEU A 86 2.83 7.21 -17.30
CA LEU A 86 3.78 6.12 -17.15
C LEU A 86 4.78 6.08 -18.30
N ASP A 87 4.31 6.18 -19.55
CA ASP A 87 5.18 6.17 -20.74
C ASP A 87 6.24 7.29 -20.72
N LYS A 88 5.89 8.43 -20.11
CA LYS A 88 6.75 9.62 -20.11
C LYS A 88 7.67 9.70 -18.89
N TYR A 89 7.18 9.30 -17.72
CA TYR A 89 7.83 9.62 -16.46
C TYR A 89 8.21 8.40 -15.62
N ALA A 90 7.55 7.25 -15.83
CA ALA A 90 7.77 6.08 -15.00
C ALA A 90 8.85 5.16 -15.58
N ARG A 91 9.65 4.58 -14.69
CA ARG A 91 10.64 3.55 -15.04
C ARG A 91 9.98 2.21 -15.36
N GLN A 92 8.83 1.93 -14.74
CA GLN A 92 8.04 0.73 -14.94
C GLN A 92 6.55 1.07 -15.06
N HIS A 93 5.83 0.28 -15.85
CA HIS A 93 4.37 0.39 -15.97
C HIS A 93 3.66 -0.28 -14.78
N ALA A 94 3.91 0.24 -13.58
CA ALA A 94 3.30 -0.21 -12.35
C ALA A 94 2.94 0.99 -11.46
N LEU A 95 1.90 0.80 -10.64
CA LEU A 95 1.44 1.79 -9.67
C LEU A 95 1.45 1.18 -8.27
N THR A 96 1.54 2.02 -7.26
CA THR A 96 1.36 1.65 -5.86
C THR A 96 0.21 2.47 -5.26
N LEU A 97 -0.83 1.81 -4.76
CA LEU A 97 -1.91 2.44 -4.01
C LEU A 97 -1.31 3.05 -2.73
N THR A 98 -1.58 4.33 -2.49
CA THR A 98 -0.95 5.09 -1.42
C THR A 98 -1.97 5.97 -0.71
N VAL A 99 -1.88 6.10 0.61
CA VAL A 99 -2.61 7.12 1.37
C VAL A 99 -1.98 8.49 1.11
N MET A 100 -2.78 9.40 0.55
CA MET A 100 -2.37 10.74 0.11
C MET A 100 -2.74 11.82 1.12
N LEU A 101 -3.84 11.63 1.85
CA LEU A 101 -4.34 12.58 2.85
C LEU A 101 -4.26 11.94 4.23
N PHE A 102 -3.40 12.47 5.08
CA PHE A 102 -3.31 12.04 6.48
C PHE A 102 -4.22 12.90 7.35
N ILE A 103 -4.78 12.29 8.39
CA ILE A 103 -5.54 12.99 9.42
C ILE A 103 -4.73 13.07 10.71
N ASP A 104 -4.99 14.06 11.55
CA ASP A 104 -4.20 14.29 12.78
C ASP A 104 -4.30 13.12 13.78
N ASN A 105 -5.47 12.47 13.85
CA ASN A 105 -5.72 11.38 14.79
C ASN A 105 -6.28 10.14 14.09
N PRO A 106 -5.42 9.36 13.38
CA PRO A 106 -5.84 8.21 12.59
C PRO A 106 -6.48 7.10 13.43
N GLN A 107 -6.17 7.02 14.73
CA GLN A 107 -6.75 6.02 15.62
C GLN A 107 -8.27 6.21 15.86
N PHE A 108 -8.82 7.41 15.62
CA PHE A 108 -10.24 7.73 15.84
C PHE A 108 -11.06 7.71 14.56
N LEU A 109 -10.49 7.22 13.45
CA LEU A 109 -11.27 6.92 12.25
C LEU A 109 -12.43 5.97 12.62
N PRO A 110 -13.68 6.34 12.30
CA PRO A 110 -14.84 5.52 12.66
C PRO A 110 -14.81 4.18 11.93
N ASP A 111 -14.38 4.18 10.67
CA ASP A 111 -14.23 2.97 9.87
C ASP A 111 -12.93 2.21 10.22
N PRO A 112 -13.02 0.96 10.72
CA PRO A 112 -11.87 0.09 10.94
C PRO A 112 -11.08 -0.19 9.66
N GLN A 113 -11.70 -0.24 8.48
CA GLN A 113 -11.01 -0.55 7.23
C GLN A 113 -10.06 0.58 6.83
N ILE A 114 -10.51 1.85 6.80
CA ILE A 114 -9.60 2.99 6.56
C ILE A 114 -8.46 3.00 7.58
N ARG A 115 -8.76 2.73 8.85
CA ARG A 115 -7.75 2.69 9.91
C ARG A 115 -6.68 1.63 9.64
N ARG A 116 -7.10 0.45 9.16
CA ARG A 116 -6.20 -0.61 8.69
C ARG A 116 -5.33 -0.14 7.52
N TRP A 117 -5.90 0.56 6.54
CA TRP A 117 -5.12 1.10 5.41
C TRP A 117 -4.07 2.13 5.85
N PHE A 118 -4.40 3.02 6.80
CA PHE A 118 -3.44 3.94 7.41
C PHE A 118 -2.32 3.21 8.13
N TYR A 119 -2.66 2.19 8.92
CA TYR A 119 -1.69 1.34 9.59
C TYR A 119 -0.73 0.68 8.61
N LEU A 120 -1.25 0.06 7.54
CA LEU A 120 -0.43 -0.61 6.52
C LEU A 120 0.53 0.38 5.83
N GLN A 121 0.05 1.58 5.47
CA GLN A 121 0.88 2.63 4.89
C GLN A 121 2.01 3.06 5.85
N LEU A 122 1.69 3.35 7.12
CA LEU A 122 2.67 3.84 8.08
C LEU A 122 3.68 2.77 8.46
N ARG A 123 3.25 1.52 8.60
CA ARG A 123 4.13 0.36 8.79
C ARG A 123 5.11 0.23 7.62
N ARG A 124 4.63 0.35 6.38
CA ARG A 124 5.47 0.34 5.18
C ARG A 124 6.45 1.51 5.19
N ASN A 125 6.01 2.72 5.55
CA ASN A 125 6.88 3.90 5.58
C ASN A 125 8.00 3.77 6.62
N VAL A 126 7.71 3.20 7.79
CA VAL A 126 8.72 2.90 8.81
C VAL A 126 9.70 1.86 8.29
N ALA A 127 9.20 0.78 7.70
CA ALA A 127 10.06 -0.25 7.10
C ALA A 127 10.97 0.36 6.02
N MET A 128 10.43 1.09 5.05
CA MET A 128 11.24 1.70 3.98
C MET A 128 12.14 2.87 4.42
N GLY A 129 12.15 3.23 5.72
CA GLY A 129 12.91 4.38 6.23
C GLY A 129 12.37 5.74 5.81
N LEU A 130 11.20 5.79 5.15
CA LEU A 130 10.51 7.01 4.75
C LEU A 130 9.96 7.77 5.96
N LEU A 131 9.66 7.06 7.04
CA LEU A 131 9.31 7.63 8.33
C LEU A 131 10.32 7.16 9.39
N PRO A 132 11.43 7.90 9.59
CA PRO A 132 12.45 7.49 10.54
C PRO A 132 11.90 7.53 11.97
N VAL A 133 12.22 6.50 12.74
CA VAL A 133 11.79 6.32 14.14
C VAL A 133 13.01 5.98 15.01
N THR A 134 12.90 6.25 16.30
CA THR A 134 13.90 5.78 17.27
C THR A 134 13.82 4.25 17.40
N LEU A 135 14.93 3.60 17.75
CA LEU A 135 14.96 2.14 17.97
C LEU A 135 13.87 1.68 18.96
N LYS A 136 13.74 2.39 20.09
CA LYS A 136 12.71 2.10 21.11
C LYS A 136 11.29 2.13 20.53
N LEU A 137 10.99 3.12 19.68
CA LEU A 137 9.67 3.19 19.03
C LEU A 137 9.52 2.09 17.99
N ALA A 138 10.56 1.79 17.20
CA ALA A 138 10.56 0.70 16.23
C ALA A 138 10.24 -0.66 16.86
N ILE A 139 10.88 -1.01 17.99
CA ILE A 139 10.61 -2.24 18.75
C ILE A 139 9.13 -2.30 19.17
N LYS A 140 8.61 -1.21 19.74
CA LYS A 140 7.21 -1.12 20.20
C LYS A 140 6.21 -1.27 19.04
N LEU A 141 6.44 -0.57 17.93
CA LEU A 141 5.61 -0.66 16.72
C LEU A 141 5.65 -2.06 16.09
N GLN A 142 6.79 -2.74 16.19
CA GLN A 142 6.94 -4.10 15.70
C GLN A 142 6.17 -5.11 16.55
N ALA A 143 6.16 -4.96 17.88
CA ALA A 143 5.31 -5.74 18.78
C ALA A 143 3.81 -5.54 18.48
N TYR A 144 3.36 -4.30 18.32
CA TYR A 144 1.97 -4.03 17.91
C TYR A 144 1.65 -4.62 16.53
N SER A 145 2.61 -4.61 15.61
CA SER A 145 2.40 -5.19 14.28
C SER A 145 2.24 -6.71 14.33
N LEU A 146 2.97 -7.41 15.21
CA LEU A 146 2.79 -8.85 15.40
C LEU A 146 1.39 -9.15 15.96
N GLN A 147 0.94 -8.39 16.97
CA GLN A 147 -0.41 -8.55 17.53
C GLN A 147 -1.50 -8.23 16.50
N ALA A 148 -1.32 -7.17 15.70
CA ALA A 148 -2.28 -6.79 14.66
C ALA A 148 -2.41 -7.86 13.55
N GLU A 149 -1.33 -8.56 13.22
CA GLU A 149 -1.28 -9.51 12.11
C GLU A 149 -1.62 -10.95 12.54
N PHE A 150 -1.07 -11.40 13.67
CA PHE A 150 -1.15 -12.81 14.12
C PHE A 150 -2.04 -13.03 15.35
N GLY A 151 -2.51 -11.98 16.01
CA GLY A 151 -3.29 -12.10 17.25
C GLY A 151 -2.41 -12.40 18.46
N ASP A 152 -2.94 -13.09 19.47
CA ASP A 152 -2.23 -13.34 20.73
C ASP A 152 -0.97 -14.18 20.56
N PHE A 153 0.07 -13.81 21.31
CA PHE A 153 1.28 -14.61 21.43
C PHE A 153 0.99 -16.01 21.97
N VAL A 154 1.51 -17.03 21.28
CA VAL A 154 1.39 -18.45 21.67
C VAL A 154 2.70 -18.95 22.26
N ASP A 155 3.76 -18.92 21.44
CA ASP A 155 5.11 -19.33 21.81
C ASP A 155 6.15 -18.67 20.90
N ILE A 156 7.42 -18.80 21.28
CA ILE A 156 8.54 -18.16 20.58
C ILE A 156 8.77 -18.79 19.20
N GLU A 157 8.66 -20.11 19.05
CA GLU A 157 8.93 -20.80 17.78
C GLU A 157 7.92 -20.40 16.70
N THR A 158 6.64 -20.41 17.06
CA THR A 158 5.52 -19.95 16.22
C THR A 158 5.66 -18.47 15.85
N THR A 159 6.09 -17.64 16.81
CA THR A 159 6.32 -16.20 16.55
C THR A 159 7.48 -16.00 15.57
N LEU A 160 8.58 -16.75 15.73
CA LEU A 160 9.73 -16.69 14.84
C LEU A 160 9.42 -17.21 13.43
N SER A 161 8.61 -18.26 13.28
CA SER A 161 8.18 -18.74 11.96
C SER A 161 7.34 -17.69 11.23
N ASN A 162 6.33 -17.15 11.91
CA ASN A 162 5.45 -16.10 11.36
C ASN A 162 6.26 -14.87 10.94
N TRP A 163 7.22 -14.47 11.78
CA TRP A 163 8.08 -13.34 11.51
C TRP A 163 9.05 -13.59 10.32
N ARG A 164 9.58 -14.80 10.17
CA ARG A 164 10.40 -15.19 8.99
C ARG A 164 9.58 -15.18 7.70
N GLU A 165 8.38 -15.73 7.73
CA GLU A 165 7.46 -15.72 6.58
C GLU A 165 7.11 -14.29 6.14
N ARG A 166 6.93 -13.38 7.10
CA ARG A 166 6.69 -11.96 6.84
C ARG A 166 7.84 -11.30 6.09
N ASN A 167 9.08 -11.62 6.44
CA ASN A 167 10.27 -11.05 5.81
C ASN A 167 10.54 -11.61 4.40
N LEU A 168 10.06 -12.81 4.07
CA LEU A 168 10.18 -13.39 2.73
C LEU A 168 9.39 -12.61 1.65
N HIS A 169 8.28 -12.00 2.03
CA HIS A 169 7.35 -11.33 1.11
C HIS A 169 7.52 -9.80 1.10
N SER A 170 8.40 -9.27 1.94
CA SER A 170 8.76 -7.86 1.98
C SER A 170 10.14 -7.71 1.37
N GLU A 171 10.26 -7.07 0.19
CA GLU A 171 11.55 -6.58 -0.35
C GLU A 171 12.25 -5.58 0.61
N THR A 172 11.64 -5.29 1.76
CA THR A 172 12.09 -4.35 2.77
C THR A 172 12.28 -5.10 4.10
N SER A 173 13.37 -5.87 4.23
CA SER A 173 13.78 -6.46 5.52
C SER A 173 14.56 -5.49 6.40
N VAL A 174 14.94 -4.32 5.87
CA VAL A 174 15.61 -3.25 6.61
C VAL A 174 14.53 -2.29 7.09
N VAL A 175 14.42 -2.01 8.39
CA VAL A 175 13.60 -0.90 8.89
C VAL A 175 14.46 0.36 8.94
N GLY A 176 14.50 1.10 7.83
CA GLY A 176 15.34 2.29 7.70
C GLY A 176 16.83 2.00 7.91
N ALA A 177 17.41 2.45 9.03
CA ALA A 177 18.82 2.24 9.38
C ALA A 177 19.06 1.04 10.32
N PHE A 178 18.00 0.39 10.79
CA PHE A 178 18.08 -0.73 11.73
C PHE A 178 17.60 -2.00 11.03
N ASP A 179 18.47 -3.00 11.01
CA ASP A 179 18.06 -4.34 10.64
C ASP A 179 17.38 -4.98 11.86
N LEU A 180 16.08 -4.71 12.02
CA LEU A 180 15.24 -5.39 13.03
C LEU A 180 15.10 -6.89 12.75
N SER A 181 15.68 -7.39 11.65
CA SER A 181 15.84 -8.81 11.39
C SER A 181 17.06 -9.46 12.02
N THR A 182 17.92 -8.65 12.61
CA THR A 182 19.03 -9.11 13.44
C THR A 182 18.51 -9.64 14.77
N THR A 183 19.10 -10.73 15.25
CA THR A 183 18.79 -11.39 16.53
C THR A 183 18.91 -10.49 17.76
N GLU A 184 19.56 -9.32 17.64
CA GLU A 184 19.83 -8.40 18.76
C GLU A 184 18.56 -7.83 19.42
N TYR A 185 17.50 -7.57 18.64
CA TYR A 185 16.29 -6.92 19.13
C TYR A 185 15.06 -7.82 19.14
N VAL A 186 15.21 -9.07 18.68
CA VAL A 186 14.11 -10.03 18.58
C VAL A 186 13.54 -10.32 19.96
N ASP A 187 14.38 -10.49 20.98
CA ASP A 187 13.94 -10.76 22.35
C ASP A 187 13.07 -9.62 22.91
N ASP A 188 13.46 -8.36 22.69
CA ASP A 188 12.69 -7.19 23.13
C ASP A 188 11.34 -7.08 22.41
N ILE A 189 11.32 -7.39 21.11
CA ILE A 189 10.09 -7.39 20.29
C ILE A 189 9.15 -8.49 20.78
N VAL A 190 9.66 -9.72 20.96
CA VAL A 190 8.90 -10.88 21.42
C VAL A 190 8.38 -10.65 22.83
N TRP A 191 9.20 -10.07 23.71
CA TRP A 191 8.79 -9.67 25.05
C TRP A 191 7.67 -8.63 25.00
N GLY A 192 7.80 -7.60 24.17
CA GLY A 192 6.74 -6.61 23.98
C GLY A 192 5.44 -7.24 23.46
N TYR A 193 5.55 -8.17 22.51
CA TYR A 193 4.42 -8.88 21.91
C TYR A 193 3.71 -9.79 22.93
N SER A 194 4.45 -10.52 23.77
CA SER A 194 3.85 -11.40 24.78
C SER A 194 3.03 -10.64 25.83
N HIS A 195 3.31 -9.35 26.04
CA HIS A 195 2.54 -8.50 26.96
C HIS A 195 1.25 -7.93 26.36
N LEU A 196 0.97 -8.19 25.08
CA LEU A 196 -0.25 -7.76 24.40
C LEU A 196 -1.37 -8.83 24.44
N GLN A 197 -1.21 -9.88 25.25
CA GLN A 197 -2.21 -10.95 25.35
C GLN A 197 -3.60 -10.42 25.71
N GLY A 198 -4.61 -10.81 24.93
CA GLY A 198 -5.99 -10.36 25.06
C GLY A 198 -6.31 -9.03 24.37
N VAL A 199 -5.31 -8.37 23.76
CA VAL A 199 -5.53 -7.19 22.93
C VAL A 199 -6.03 -7.63 21.56
N SER A 200 -7.20 -7.15 21.11
CA SER A 200 -7.68 -7.45 19.76
C SER A 200 -6.75 -6.88 18.67
N GLN A 201 -6.79 -7.46 17.48
CA GLN A 201 -6.02 -6.97 16.33
C GLN A 201 -6.33 -5.50 16.01
N ASP A 202 -7.59 -5.09 16.09
CA ASP A 202 -8.01 -3.70 15.90
C ASP A 202 -7.46 -2.76 16.97
N ASN A 203 -7.40 -3.19 18.23
CA ASN A 203 -6.80 -2.40 19.30
C ASN A 203 -5.28 -2.32 19.15
N ALA A 204 -4.62 -3.36 18.64
CA ALA A 204 -3.20 -3.30 18.31
C ALA A 204 -2.90 -2.29 17.20
N ILE A 205 -3.75 -2.24 16.16
CA ILE A 205 -3.71 -1.20 15.12
C ILE A 205 -3.92 0.18 15.76
N TRP A 206 -4.89 0.30 16.67
CA TRP A 206 -5.16 1.56 17.39
C TRP A 206 -3.92 2.05 18.15
N TYR A 207 -3.25 1.17 18.93
CA TYR A 207 -2.05 1.53 19.68
C TYR A 207 -0.87 1.89 18.76
N PHE A 208 -0.70 1.17 17.65
CA PHE A 208 0.30 1.51 16.65
C PHE A 208 0.09 2.94 16.12
N LEU A 209 -1.15 3.27 15.74
CA LEU A 209 -1.50 4.58 15.20
C LEU A 209 -1.37 5.70 16.23
N ASP A 210 -1.72 5.44 17.48
CA ASP A 210 -1.55 6.42 18.56
C ASP A 210 -0.07 6.73 18.83
N GLU A 211 0.83 5.74 18.80
CA GLU A 211 2.25 6.01 18.98
C GLU A 211 2.86 6.78 17.80
N ILE A 212 2.59 6.33 16.58
CA ILE A 212 3.29 6.85 15.39
C ILE A 212 2.88 8.27 15.02
N ARG A 213 1.68 8.71 15.38
CA ARG A 213 1.20 10.08 15.10
C ARG A 213 2.02 11.16 15.80
N HIS A 214 2.71 10.82 16.89
CA HIS A 214 3.57 11.74 17.63
C HIS A 214 4.93 11.94 16.94
N ASN A 215 5.23 11.19 15.87
CA ASN A 215 6.42 11.42 15.06
C ASN A 215 6.30 12.79 14.34
N PRO A 216 7.31 13.67 14.43
CA PRO A 216 7.24 14.99 13.80
C PRO A 216 7.12 14.96 12.27
N LEU A 217 7.44 13.83 11.64
CA LEU A 217 7.31 13.61 10.19
C LEU A 217 6.02 12.87 9.83
N TYR A 218 5.13 12.60 10.79
CA TYR A 218 3.83 12.01 10.52
C TYR A 218 3.02 12.90 9.56
N GLY A 219 2.52 12.29 8.47
CA GLY A 219 1.75 13.01 7.44
C GLY A 219 2.56 14.01 6.61
N VAL A 220 3.86 14.16 6.86
CA VAL A 220 4.72 15.10 6.14
C VAL A 220 5.30 14.43 4.90
N ARG A 221 5.14 15.06 3.73
CA ARG A 221 5.85 14.70 2.50
C ARG A 221 6.95 15.71 2.24
N THR A 222 8.19 15.26 2.28
CA THR A 222 9.35 16.05 1.88
C THR A 222 9.50 16.03 0.36
N PHE A 223 9.72 17.19 -0.24
CA PHE A 223 10.05 17.31 -1.65
C PHE A 223 11.50 17.79 -1.76
N SER A 224 12.34 17.01 -2.44
CA SER A 224 13.66 17.47 -2.85
C SER A 224 13.46 18.51 -3.94
N GLY A 225 13.72 19.79 -3.63
CA GLY A 225 13.76 20.85 -4.63
C GLY A 225 14.96 20.64 -5.54
N MET A 226 14.76 20.85 -6.85
CA MET A 226 15.85 21.02 -7.82
C MET A 226 16.51 22.39 -7.65
#